data_AF-A0A960VNG6-F1
#
_entry.id   AF-A0A960VNG6-F1
#
_cell.length_a   1.000
_cell.length_b   1.000
_cell.length_c   1.000
_cell.angle_alpha   90.00
_cell.angle_beta   90.00
_cell.angle_gamma   90.00
#
_symmetry.space_group_name_H-M   'P 1'
#
loop_
_entity.id
_entity.type
_entity.pdbx_description
1 polymer ?
#
loop_
_entity_poly.entity_id
_entity_poly.type
_entity_poly.pdbx_seq_one_letter_code
_entity_poly.pdbx_strand_id
1 'polypeptide(L)' 'GLGYAPVMEVATLGGQTYHRVVLPGLADRAAAERLGERLRAELGITYLIRRD' A
#
# COMPACT_ATOMS: atom_id res chain seq x y z
N GLY A 1 15.29 4.72 -5.24
CA GLY A 1 13.85 4.44 -5.08
C GLY A 1 13.64 2.94 -4.97
N LEU A 2 12.62 2.48 -4.25
CA LEU A 2 12.37 1.06 -3.91
C LEU A 2 12.08 0.11 -5.10
N GLY A 3 12.26 0.53 -6.35
CA GLY A 3 11.99 -0.27 -7.55
C GLY A 3 10.51 -0.38 -7.94
N TYR A 4 9.61 0.22 -7.17
CA TYR A 4 8.18 0.29 -7.46
C TYR A 4 7.82 1.65 -8.06
N ALA A 5 6.77 1.70 -8.87
CA ALA A 5 6.14 2.94 -9.34
C ALA A 5 4.92 3.25 -8.46
N PRO A 6 5.09 3.90 -7.28
CA PRO A 6 3.97 4.24 -6.42
C PRO A 6 3.03 5.22 -7.11
N VAL A 7 1.73 5.00 -6.94
CA VAL A 7 0.71 5.97 -7.34
C VAL A 7 0.02 6.51 -6.09
N MET A 8 -0.26 7.81 -6.10
CA MET A 8 -1.07 8.44 -5.06
C MET A 8 -2.52 8.40 -5.50
N GLU A 9 -3.38 7.81 -4.69
CA GLU A 9 -4.82 7.82 -4.89
C GLU A 9 -5.50 8.60 -3.77
N VAL A 10 -6.67 9.15 -4.08
CA VAL A 10 -7.55 9.82 -3.12
C VAL A 10 -8.74 8.91 -2.88
N ALA A 11 -9.08 8.66 -1.61
CA ALA A 11 -10.22 7.86 -1.21
C ALA A 11 -11.09 8.63 -0.22
N THR A 12 -12.39 8.73 -0.50
CA THR A 12 -13.36 9.29 0.43
C THR A 12 -14.04 8.17 1.20
N LEU A 13 -13.91 8.17 2.53
CA LEU A 13 -14.51 7.19 3.43
C LEU A 13 -15.22 7.92 4.57
N GLY A 14 -16.51 7.69 4.75
CA GLY A 14 -17.28 8.32 5.83
C GLY A 14 -17.30 9.86 5.79
N GLY A 15 -17.21 10.46 4.60
CA GLY A 15 -17.15 11.92 4.43
C GLY A 15 -15.75 12.53 4.66
N GLN A 16 -14.76 11.73 5.06
CA GLN A 16 -13.37 12.17 5.17
C GLN A 16 -12.57 11.74 3.94
N THR A 17 -11.68 12.63 3.47
CA THR A 17 -10.79 12.36 2.34
C THR A 17 -9.43 11.89 2.85
N TYR A 18 -8.97 10.78 2.32
CA TYR A 18 -7.69 10.16 2.62
C TYR A 18 -6.82 10.13 1.36
N HIS A 19 -5.53 10.41 1.53
CA HIS A 19 -4.52 10.17 0.52
C HIS A 19 -3.87 8.82 0.82
N ARG A 20 -3.85 7.91 -0.16
CA ARG A 20 -3.22 6.60 -0.03
C ARG A 20 -2.14 6.41 -1.08
N VAL A 21 -1.05 5.77 -0.69
CA VAL A 21 0.01 5.34 -1.61
C VAL A 21 -0.28 3.90 -2.00
N VAL A 22 -0.40 3.64 -3.30
CA VAL A 22 -0.63 2.31 -3.85
C VAL A 22 0.62 1.84 -4.55
N LEU A 23 1.03 0.60 -4.26
CA LEU A 23 2.18 -0.06 -4.86
C LEU A 23 1.69 -1.18 -5.80
N PRO A 24 1.52 -0.91 -7.10
CA PRO A 24 1.08 -1.90 -8.06
C PRO A 24 2.22 -2.84 -8.50
N GLY A 25 1.87 -3.92 -9.20
CA GLY A 25 2.83 -4.79 -9.88
C GLY A 25 3.56 -5.79 -8.98
N LEU A 26 3.02 -6.09 -7.80
CA LEU A 26 3.51 -7.18 -6.95
C LEU A 26 3.05 -8.51 -7.53
N ALA A 27 3.97 -9.48 -7.57
CA ALA A 27 3.79 -10.74 -8.29
C ALA A 27 2.60 -11.57 -7.75
N ASP A 28 2.39 -11.56 -6.44
CA ASP A 28 1.32 -12.27 -5.76
C ASP A 28 1.00 -11.63 -4.40
N ARG A 29 -0.01 -12.19 -3.72
CA ARG A 29 -0.40 -11.76 -2.38
C ARG A 29 0.72 -11.93 -1.36
N ALA A 30 1.51 -13.00 -1.42
CA ALA A 30 2.58 -13.25 -0.45
C ALA A 30 3.71 -12.21 -0.58
N ALA A 31 4.01 -11.75 -1.81
CA ALA A 31 4.94 -10.65 -2.07
C ALA A 31 4.41 -9.34 -1.48
N ALA A 32 3.10 -9.08 -1.60
CA ALA A 32 2.46 -7.94 -0.96
C ALA A 32 2.50 -7.99 0.57
N GLU A 33 2.27 -9.17 1.17
CA GLU A 33 2.37 -9.36 2.62
C GLU A 33 3.80 -9.13 3.12
N ARG A 34 4.81 -9.74 2.47
CA ARG A 34 6.22 -9.53 2.83
C ARG A 34 6.65 -8.07 2.75
N LEU A 35 6.25 -7.37 1.69
CA LEU A 35 6.56 -5.95 1.53
C LEU A 35 5.84 -5.10 2.57
N GLY A 36 4.55 -5.36 2.78
CA GLY A 36 3.72 -4.64 3.74
C GLY A 36 4.25 -4.77 5.17
N GLU A 37 4.60 -5.98 5.61
CA GLU A 37 5.18 -6.20 6.93
C GLU A 37 6.51 -5.47 7.12
N ARG A 38 7.37 -5.47 6.09
CA ARG A 38 8.62 -4.71 6.14
C ARG A 38 8.36 -3.21 6.29
N LEU A 39 7.47 -2.64 5.49
CA LEU A 39 7.13 -1.21 5.56
C LEU A 39 6.47 -0.84 6.90
N ARG A 40 5.61 -1.71 7.44
CA ARG A 40 5.02 -1.56 8.77
C ARG A 40 6.10 -1.52 9.85
N ALA A 41 7.06 -2.43 9.81
CA ALA A 41 8.14 -2.50 10.78
C ALA A 41 9.08 -1.28 10.71
N GLU A 42 9.40 -0.81 9.49
CA GLU A 42 10.32 0.30 9.28
C GLU A 42 9.68 1.67 9.55
N LEU A 43 8.41 1.86 9.19
CA LEU A 43 7.76 3.17 9.15
C LEU A 43 6.58 3.31 10.12
N GLY A 44 6.18 2.23 10.80
CA GLY A 44 5.03 2.23 11.70
C GLY A 44 3.68 2.44 10.99
N ILE A 45 3.61 2.23 9.67
CA ILE A 45 2.40 2.46 8.88
C ILE A 45 1.46 1.25 8.90
N THR A 46 0.16 1.50 8.78
CA THR A 46 -0.82 0.46 8.44
C THR A 46 -0.86 0.27 6.93
N TYR A 47 -0.96 -0.99 6.49
CA TYR A 47 -1.14 -1.32 5.08
C TYR A 47 -2.33 -2.28 4.90
N LEU A 48 -2.81 -2.36 3.68
CA LEU A 48 -3.90 -3.21 3.27
C LEU A 48 -3.63 -3.76 1.87
N ILE A 49 -3.98 -5.02 1.66
CA ILE A 49 -3.82 -5.69 0.37
C ILE A 49 -5.18 -5.74 -0.30
N ARG A 50 -5.29 -5.02 -1.42
CA ARG A 50 -6.51 -5.03 -2.23
C ARG A 50 -6.67 -6.41 -2.89
N ARG A 51 -7.87 -6.96 -2.85
CA ARG A 51 -8.27 -8.06 -3.75
C ARG A 51 -8.99 -7.42 -4.93
N ASP A 52 -8.64 -7.87 -6.11
CA ASP A 52 -9.33 -7.54 -7.35
C ASP A 52 -10.66 -8.29 -7.43
#